data_AF-A0A9X3K6K8-F1
#
_entry.id   AF-A0A9X3K6K8-F1
#
_cell.length_a   1.000
_cell.length_b   1.000
_cell.length_c   1.000
_cell.angle_alpha   90.00
_cell.angle_beta   90.00
_cell.angle_gamma   90.00
#
_symmetry.space_group_name_H-M   'P 1'
#
loop_
_entity.id
_entity.type
_entity.pdbx_description
1 polymer ?
#
loop_
_entity_poly.entity_id
_entity_poly.type
_entity_poly.pdbx_seq_one_letter_code
_entity_poly.pdbx_strand_id
1 'polypeptide(L)'
;MQIAFWIILAVLVGFAGTNRKGGFWLAFFLGLVLSPLVGLIVVMTLAKKNAKGCAHCGNEYNEAEYCGLCKKNDQGLTREEAAMRK
;
A
#
# COMPACT_ATOMS: atom_id res chain seq x y z
N MET A 1 -4.02 -5.46 -32.59
CA MET A 1 -3.49 -4.34 -31.76
C MET A 1 -4.12 -4.23 -30.37
N GLN A 2 -5.29 -4.83 -30.09
CA GLN A 2 -5.93 -4.81 -28.75
C GLN A 2 -5.13 -5.54 -27.65
N ILE A 3 -4.57 -6.72 -27.97
CA ILE A 3 -3.90 -7.59 -26.99
C ILE A 3 -2.60 -6.95 -26.47
N ALA A 4 -1.82 -6.34 -27.36
CA ALA A 4 -0.59 -5.65 -26.97
C ALA A 4 -0.89 -4.49 -26.01
N PHE A 5 -1.91 -3.68 -26.31
CA PHE A 5 -2.35 -2.61 -25.42
C PHE A 5 -2.80 -3.14 -24.05
N TRP A 6 -3.57 -4.23 -24.03
CA TRP A 6 -4.00 -4.88 -22.79
C TRP A 6 -2.83 -5.36 -21.94
N ILE A 7 -1.85 -6.03 -22.56
CA ILE A 7 -0.64 -6.52 -21.87
C ILE A 7 0.17 -5.33 -21.33
N ILE A 8 0.34 -4.26 -22.10
CA ILE A 8 1.03 -3.04 -21.65
C ILE A 8 0.35 -2.47 -20.41
N LEU A 9 -0.99 -2.34 -20.42
CA LEU A 9 -1.73 -1.88 -19.24
C LEU A 9 -1.55 -2.82 -18.05
N ALA A 10 -1.61 -4.14 -18.25
CA ALA A 10 -1.38 -5.11 -17.17
C ALA A 10 0.05 -5.01 -16.60
N VAL A 11 1.07 -4.75 -17.44
CA VAL A 11 2.45 -4.50 -17.00
C VAL A 11 2.53 -3.25 -16.12
N LEU A 12 1.81 -2.17 -16.47
CA LEU A 12 1.72 -0.97 -15.63
C LEU A 12 1.09 -1.26 -14.27
N VAL A 13 0.05 -2.10 -14.21
CA VAL A 13 -0.52 -2.60 -12.94
C VAL A 13 0.54 -3.39 -12.15
N GLY A 14 1.29 -4.26 -12.83
CA GLY A 14 2.43 -4.96 -12.25
C GLY A 14 3.42 -4.01 -11.56
N PHE A 15 3.82 -2.94 -12.24
CA PHE A 15 4.73 -1.94 -11.67
C PHE A 15 4.13 -1.27 -10.42
N ALA A 16 2.84 -0.92 -10.43
CA ALA A 16 2.15 -0.36 -9.25
C ALA A 16 2.18 -1.32 -8.03
N GLY A 17 2.23 -2.63 -8.28
CA GLY A 17 2.32 -3.65 -7.24
C GLY A 17 3.70 -3.88 -6.63
N THR A 18 4.77 -3.34 -7.21
CA THR A 18 6.16 -3.64 -6.78
C THR A 18 6.40 -3.36 -5.29
N ASN A 19 5.85 -2.25 -4.78
CA ASN A 19 5.97 -1.81 -3.38
C ASN A 19 4.85 -2.34 -2.46
N ARG A 20 3.90 -3.09 -3.01
CA ARG A 20 2.75 -3.67 -2.30
C ARG A 20 3.04 -5.13 -1.96
N LYS A 21 2.42 -5.63 -0.89
CA LYS A 21 2.42 -7.06 -0.58
C LYS A 21 1.84 -7.82 -1.77
N GLY A 22 2.53 -8.88 -2.20
CA GLY A 22 2.24 -9.60 -3.44
C GLY A 22 3.15 -9.25 -4.62
N GLY A 23 3.71 -8.03 -4.69
CA GLY A 23 4.72 -7.66 -5.67
C GLY A 23 4.21 -7.55 -7.12
N PHE A 24 5.17 -7.46 -8.05
CA PHE A 24 4.90 -7.25 -9.47
C PHE A 24 4.03 -8.35 -10.09
N TRP A 25 4.39 -9.63 -9.88
CA TRP A 25 3.74 -10.74 -10.55
C TRP A 25 2.27 -10.87 -10.16
N LEU A 26 1.95 -10.79 -8.86
CA LEU A 26 0.55 -10.84 -8.41
C LEU A 26 -0.26 -9.69 -9.03
N ALA A 27 0.29 -8.47 -9.01
CA ALA A 27 -0.36 -7.29 -9.56
C ALA A 27 -0.55 -7.39 -11.09
N PHE A 28 0.47 -7.85 -11.81
CA PHE A 28 0.41 -8.09 -13.25
C PHE A 28 -0.68 -9.09 -13.62
N PHE A 29 -0.72 -10.25 -12.94
CA PHE A 29 -1.73 -11.27 -13.22
C PHE A 29 -3.14 -10.83 -12.82
N LEU A 30 -3.30 -10.07 -11.72
CA LEU A 30 -4.58 -9.46 -11.37
C LEU A 30 -5.05 -8.48 -12.46
N GLY A 31 -4.17 -7.62 -12.96
CA GLY A 31 -4.47 -6.72 -14.08
C GLY A 31 -4.76 -7.45 -15.39
N LEU A 32 -4.09 -8.57 -15.64
CA LEU A 32 -4.27 -9.37 -16.84
C LEU A 32 -5.61 -10.13 -16.85
N VAL A 33 -6.00 -10.73 -15.71
CA VAL A 33 -7.18 -11.60 -15.59
C VAL A 33 -8.46 -10.80 -15.29
N LEU A 34 -8.42 -9.86 -14.34
CA LEU A 34 -9.62 -9.12 -13.90
C LEU A 34 -9.93 -7.88 -14.74
N SER A 35 -8.97 -7.42 -15.55
CA SER A 35 -8.82 -6.10 -16.18
C SER A 35 -7.81 -5.19 -15.50
N PRO A 36 -7.07 -4.36 -16.26
CA PRO A 36 -6.06 -3.49 -15.69
C PRO A 36 -6.60 -2.52 -14.65
N LEU A 37 -7.81 -1.97 -14.87
CA LEU A 37 -8.41 -1.03 -13.94
C LEU A 37 -8.79 -1.70 -12.62
N VAL A 38 -9.45 -2.87 -12.68
CA VAL A 38 -9.84 -3.62 -11.47
C VAL A 38 -8.61 -4.13 -10.75
N GLY A 39 -7.63 -4.67 -11.47
CA GLY A 39 -6.34 -5.10 -10.91
C GLY A 39 -5.62 -3.96 -10.19
N LEU A 40 -5.61 -2.75 -10.75
CA LEU A 40 -5.00 -1.59 -10.12
C LEU A 40 -5.67 -1.23 -8.79
N ILE A 41 -7.02 -1.21 -8.75
CA ILE A 41 -7.77 -0.91 -7.53
C ILE A 41 -7.43 -1.93 -6.44
N VAL A 42 -7.43 -3.23 -6.78
CA VAL A 42 -7.09 -4.30 -5.83
C VAL A 42 -5.65 -4.14 -5.32
N VAL A 43 -4.70 -3.88 -6.20
CA VAL A 43 -3.28 -3.72 -5.82
C VAL A 43 -3.08 -2.52 -4.88
N MET A 44 -3.84 -1.45 -5.06
CA MET A 44 -3.72 -0.24 -4.25
C MET A 44 -4.24 -0.41 -2.82
N THR A 45 -5.11 -1.38 -2.56
CA THR A 45 -5.60 -1.69 -1.20
C THR A 45 -4.67 -2.61 -0.41
N LEU A 46 -3.71 -3.25 -1.08
CA LEU A 46 -2.74 -4.11 -0.42
C LEU A 46 -1.78 -3.29 0.46
N ALA A 47 -1.40 -3.85 1.61
CA ALA A 47 -0.41 -3.24 2.49
C ALA A 47 0.94 -3.09 1.77
N LYS A 48 1.74 -2.11 2.16
CA LYS A 48 3.11 -1.94 1.68
C LYS A 48 4.02 -3.06 2.20
N LYS A 49 5.05 -3.40 1.41
CA LYS A 49 6.09 -4.37 1.84
C LYS A 49 6.89 -3.86 3.03
N ASN A 50 7.25 -2.57 2.98
CA ASN A 50 8.02 -1.89 4.02
C ASN A 50 7.11 -0.88 4.73
N ALA A 51 6.04 -1.38 5.35
CA ALA A 51 5.24 -0.55 6.23
C ALA A 51 6.11 -0.08 7.41
N LYS A 52 5.87 1.14 7.88
CA LYS A 52 6.62 1.76 8.98
C LYS A 52 6.48 0.98 10.29
N GLY A 53 5.31 0.38 10.49
CA GLY A 53 4.96 -0.29 11.72
C GLY A 53 4.70 0.69 12.87
N CYS A 54 4.47 0.16 14.07
CA CYS A 54 4.26 0.94 15.28
C CYS A 54 4.98 0.29 16.46
N ALA A 55 5.97 1.01 16.99
CA ALA A 55 6.78 0.56 18.13
C ALA A 55 6.01 0.49 19.46
N HIS A 56 4.81 1.07 19.55
CA HIS A 56 4.06 1.17 20.81
C HIS A 56 3.03 0.06 21.01
N CYS A 57 2.40 -0.42 19.93
CA CYS A 57 1.36 -1.45 20.00
C CYS A 57 1.66 -2.68 19.14
N GLY A 58 2.81 -2.71 18.46
CA GLY A 58 3.20 -3.85 17.61
C GLY A 58 2.47 -3.93 16.27
N ASN A 59 1.73 -2.89 15.86
CA ASN A 59 1.08 -2.88 14.55
C ASN A 59 2.11 -2.80 13.42
N GLU A 60 2.40 -3.92 12.77
CA GLU A 60 3.36 -4.02 11.66
C GLU A 60 2.87 -3.36 10.36
N TYR A 61 1.57 -3.05 10.25
CA TYR A 61 0.94 -2.53 9.02
C TYR A 61 0.68 -1.03 9.05
N ASN A 62 1.25 -0.31 10.01
CA ASN A 62 1.10 1.14 10.05
C ASN A 62 1.89 1.80 8.90
N GLU A 63 1.19 2.55 8.05
CA GLU A 63 1.77 3.33 6.95
C GLU A 63 1.66 4.84 7.17
N ALA A 64 1.01 5.27 8.25
CA ALA A 64 0.73 6.67 8.56
C ALA A 64 1.68 7.20 9.64
N GLU A 65 1.75 8.53 9.75
CA GLU A 65 2.48 9.22 10.82
C GLU A 65 1.99 8.81 12.22
N TYR A 66 0.68 8.64 12.36
CA TYR A 66 0.02 8.19 13.59
C TYR A 66 -0.59 6.81 13.34
N CYS A 67 -0.34 5.87 14.26
CA CYS A 67 -0.88 4.53 14.16
C CYS A 67 -2.41 4.53 14.15
N GLY A 68 -3.04 3.86 13.19
CA GLY A 68 -4.50 3.73 13.12
C GLY A 68 -5.14 2.95 14.29
N LEU A 69 -4.36 2.16 15.03
CA LEU A 69 -4.86 1.38 16.18
C LEU A 69 -4.67 2.14 17.50
N CYS A 70 -3.43 2.50 17.85
CA CYS A 70 -3.14 3.14 19.14
C CYS A 70 -3.07 4.68 19.08
N LYS A 71 -3.20 5.29 17.89
CA LYS A 71 -3.20 6.74 17.64
C LYS A 71 -1.91 7.49 18.00
N LYS A 72 -0.83 6.79 18.35
CA LYS A 72 0.48 7.37 18.67
C LYS A 72 1.39 7.45 17.44
N ASN A 73 2.23 8.47 17.38
CA ASN A 73 3.35 8.58 16.44
C ASN A 73 4.61 7.87 16.96
N ASP A 74 5.76 8.05 16.32
CA ASP A 74 7.02 7.39 16.71
C ASP A 74 7.59 7.86 18.05
N GLN A 75 7.14 9.02 18.54
CA GLN A 75 7.55 9.58 19.82
C GLN A 75 6.62 9.13 20.96
N GLY A 76 5.61 8.30 20.67
CA GLY A 76 4.59 7.88 21.63
C GLY A 76 3.51 8.92 21.89
N LEU A 77 3.46 10.00 21.11
CA LEU A 77 2.50 11.10 21.26
C LEU A 77 1.29 10.91 20.34
N THR A 78 0.12 11.26 20.85
CA THR A 78 -1.09 11.46 20.05
C THR A 78 -0.99 12.76 19.25
N ARG A 79 -1.91 12.95 18.28
CA ARG A 79 -1.97 14.16 17.45
C ARG A 79 -2.10 15.45 18.29
N GLU A 80 -2.90 15.37 19.34
CA GLU A 80 -3.18 16.50 20.25
C GLU A 80 -1.95 16.84 21.09
N GLU A 81 -1.30 15.83 21.68
CA GLU A 81 -0.07 16.00 22.46
C GLU A 81 1.09 16.54 21.61
N ALA A 82 1.23 16.08 20.37
CA ALA A 82 2.24 16.57 19.44
C ALA A 82 1.99 18.04 19.02
N ALA A 83 0.73 18.46 18.92
CA ALA A 83 0.37 19.84 18.60
C ALA A 83 0.69 20.80 19.76
N MET A 84 0.50 20.38 21.02
CA MET A 84 0.84 21.17 22.21
C MET A 84 2.34 21.27 22.50
N ARG A 85 3.17 20.45 21.83
CA ARG A 85 4.63 20.43 22.02
C ARG A 85 5.39 21.37 21.06
N LYS A 86 4.71 21.96 20.07
CA LYS A 86 5.26 22.97 19.16
C LYS A 86 5.23 24.35 19.78
#